data_AF-A0A1I1NTU6-F1
#
_entry.id   AF-A0A1I1NTU6-F1
#
_cell.length_a   1.000
_cell.length_b   1.000
_cell.length_c   1.000
_cell.angle_alpha   90.00
_cell.angle_beta   90.00
_cell.angle_gamma   90.00
#
_symmetry.space_group_name_H-M   'P 1'
#
loop_
_entity.id
_entity.type
_entity.pdbx_description
1 polymer ?
#
loop_
_entity_poly.entity_id
_entity_poly.type
_entity_poly.pdbx_seq_one_letter_code
_entity_poly.pdbx_strand_id
1 'polypeptide(L)'
;MDQAVAAWGQVGYLTTASGSGTTVRIDRDKASGQPAIYVNCKTDLLGRYRELYPDAFGYDGNRGVVVGDAPDQAALRHVITLALTYHMNKKSAG
;
A
#
# COMPACT_ATOMS: atom_id res chain seq x y z
N MET A 1 -16.89 0.90 -2.00
CA MET A 1 -15.55 1.52 -2.06
C MET A 1 -15.80 3.01 -2.09
N ASP A 2 -15.87 3.64 -0.92
CA ASP A 2 -16.02 5.08 -0.82
C ASP A 2 -14.71 5.74 -1.22
N GLN A 3 -14.72 6.48 -2.33
CA GLN A 3 -13.57 7.22 -2.81
C GLN A 3 -13.37 8.43 -1.89
N ALA A 4 -12.33 8.41 -1.04
CA ALA A 4 -11.96 9.55 -0.23
C ALA A 4 -11.09 10.49 -1.09
N VAL A 5 -11.65 11.61 -1.52
CA VAL A 5 -10.91 12.67 -2.23
C VAL A 5 -9.89 13.33 -1.29
N ALA A 6 -8.68 13.53 -1.81
CA ALA A 6 -7.48 13.98 -1.11
C ALA A 6 -7.58 15.35 -0.40
N ALA A 7 -6.77 15.49 0.65
CA ALA A 7 -5.93 16.68 0.75
C ALA A 7 -4.72 16.48 -0.21
N TRP A 8 -4.35 17.49 -0.99
CA TRP A 8 -3.15 17.53 -1.87
C TRP A 8 -3.20 16.85 -3.26
N GLY A 9 -4.38 16.54 -3.82
CA GLY A 9 -4.51 16.07 -5.21
C GLY A 9 -4.18 14.60 -5.50
N GLN A 10 -4.00 13.77 -4.46
CA GLN A 10 -3.69 12.33 -4.57
C GLN A 10 -4.94 11.45 -4.40
N VAL A 11 -5.04 10.30 -5.05
CA VAL A 11 -6.16 9.36 -4.77
C VAL A 11 -5.80 8.52 -3.55
N GLY A 12 -6.59 8.66 -2.48
CA GLY A 12 -6.50 7.86 -1.26
C GLY A 12 -7.71 6.94 -1.12
N TYR A 13 -7.47 5.65 -0.92
CA TYR A 13 -8.50 4.68 -0.58
C TYR A 13 -8.41 4.36 0.91
N LEU A 14 -9.52 4.58 1.60
CA LEU A 14 -9.67 4.27 3.03
C LEU A 14 -10.88 3.35 3.20
N THR A 15 -10.70 2.30 4.00
CA THR A 15 -11.82 1.43 4.40
C THR A 15 -12.60 2.10 5.54
N THR A 16 -13.27 3.22 5.27
CA THR A 16 -13.95 4.02 6.30
C THR A 16 -15.14 3.30 6.93
N ALA A 17 -15.87 2.50 6.15
CA ALA A 17 -17.05 1.77 6.63
C ALA A 17 -16.69 0.58 7.55
N SER A 18 -15.60 -0.14 7.27
CA SER A 18 -15.21 -1.34 8.04
C SER A 18 -14.07 -1.10 9.03
N GLY A 19 -13.25 -0.05 8.84
CA GLY A 19 -12.01 0.15 9.59
C GLY A 19 -11.01 -1.00 9.46
N SER A 20 -11.17 -1.86 8.45
CA SER A 20 -10.45 -3.14 8.34
C SER A 20 -8.99 -3.01 7.89
N GLY A 21 -8.66 -1.90 7.23
CA GLY A 21 -7.38 -1.66 6.59
C GLY A 21 -6.73 -0.34 6.97
N THR A 22 -5.53 -0.14 6.46
CA THR A 22 -4.85 1.15 6.51
C THR A 22 -5.13 1.97 5.25
N THR A 23 -4.85 3.27 5.30
CA THR A 23 -4.94 4.14 4.12
C THR A 23 -3.95 3.68 3.06
N VAL A 24 -4.44 3.43 1.84
CA VAL A 24 -3.64 3.17 0.65
C VAL A 24 -3.69 4.42 -0.23
N ARG A 25 -2.54 4.98 -0.59
CA ARG A 25 -2.45 6.13 -1.51
C ARG A 25 -1.71 5.72 -2.76
N ILE A 26 -2.13 6.25 -3.90
CA ILE A 26 -1.45 6.08 -5.18
C ILE A 26 -0.89 7.43 -5.60
N ASP A 27 0.41 7.46 -5.91
CA ASP A 27 1.09 8.65 -6.44
C ASP A 27 2.29 8.23 -7.29
N ARG A 28 3.00 9.19 -7.89
CA ARG A 28 4.29 8.96 -8.51
C ARG A 28 5.40 9.04 -7.48
N ASP A 29 6.32 8.09 -7.54
CA ASP A 29 7.56 8.16 -6.79
C ASP A 29 8.39 9.37 -7.23
N LYS A 30 8.94 10.10 -6.27
CA LYS A 30 9.65 11.35 -6.56
C LYS A 30 11.02 11.13 -7.19
N ALA A 31 11.66 10.01 -6.90
CA ALA A 31 13.00 9.72 -7.41
C ALA A 31 12.96 9.17 -8.84
N SER A 32 12.06 8.21 -9.09
CA SER A 32 11.94 7.51 -10.37
C SER A 32 10.85 8.08 -11.29
N GLY A 33 9.88 8.84 -10.77
CA GLY A 33 8.70 9.29 -11.51
C GLY A 33 7.68 8.19 -11.79
N GLN A 34 7.96 6.95 -11.35
CA GLN A 34 7.13 5.78 -11.64
C GLN A 34 5.91 5.69 -10.71
N PRO A 35 4.86 4.97 -11.12
CA PRO A 35 3.72 4.69 -10.24
C PRO A 35 4.17 4.01 -8.95
N ALA A 36 3.60 4.45 -7.82
CA ALA A 36 3.89 3.92 -6.50
C ALA A 36 2.64 3.88 -5.61
N ILE A 37 2.67 2.95 -4.65
CA ILE A 37 1.65 2.80 -3.62
C ILE A 37 2.27 3.12 -2.27
N TYR A 38 1.60 3.98 -1.51
CA TYR A 38 2.02 4.38 -0.16
C TYR A 38 1.01 3.91 0.87
N VAL A 39 1.53 3.35 1.97
CA VAL A 39 0.74 2.96 3.15
C VAL A 39 1.19 3.77 4.37
N ASN A 40 0.46 3.65 5.47
CA ASN A 40 0.83 4.34 6.71
C ASN A 40 2.18 3.81 7.24
N CYS A 41 3.16 4.70 7.41
CA CYS A 41 4.52 4.38 7.87
C CYS A 41 4.58 3.83 9.31
N LYS A 42 3.49 3.92 10.10
CA LYS A 42 3.39 3.31 11.42
C LYS A 42 2.96 1.83 11.38
N THR A 43 2.82 1.26 10.19
CA THR A 43 2.55 -0.18 10.00
C THR A 43 3.84 -0.93 9.69
N ASP A 44 3.85 -2.25 9.90
CA ASP A 44 4.92 -3.17 9.52
C ASP A 44 4.77 -3.68 8.07
N LEU A 45 3.78 -3.18 7.32
CA LEU A 45 3.45 -3.66 5.97
C LEU A 45 4.63 -3.61 5.01
N LEU A 46 5.42 -2.53 5.03
CA LEU A 46 6.61 -2.44 4.16
C LEU A 46 7.68 -3.48 4.49
N GLY A 47 7.80 -3.90 5.75
CA GLY A 47 8.67 -5.01 6.14
C GLY A 47 8.17 -6.32 5.55
N ARG A 48 6.88 -6.62 5.76
CA ARG A 48 6.24 -7.83 5.21
C ARG A 48 6.28 -7.90 3.69
N TYR A 49 6.11 -6.78 3.00
CA TYR A 49 6.19 -6.76 1.54
C TYR A 49 7.58 -7.14 1.06
N ARG A 50 8.65 -6.63 1.69
CA ARG A 50 10.03 -7.00 1.36
C ARG A 50 10.34 -8.47 1.61
N GLU A 51 9.77 -9.05 2.66
CA GLU A 51 9.94 -10.47 2.96
C GLU A 51 9.22 -11.35 1.92
N LEU A 52 8.00 -10.99 1.54
CA LEU A 52 7.19 -11.74 0.58
C LEU A 52 7.66 -11.56 -0.87
N TYR A 53 8.11 -10.34 -1.21
CA TYR A 53 8.35 -9.87 -2.56
C TYR A 53 9.64 -9.02 -2.63
N PRO A 54 10.82 -9.58 -2.32
CA PRO A 54 12.06 -8.81 -2.27
C PRO A 54 12.41 -8.13 -3.59
N ASP A 55 12.09 -8.77 -4.72
CA ASP A 55 12.49 -8.34 -6.05
C ASP A 55 11.32 -7.94 -6.97
N ALA A 56 10.07 -8.09 -6.52
CA ALA A 56 8.90 -7.80 -7.37
C ALA A 56 8.60 -6.30 -7.48
N PHE A 57 9.15 -5.48 -6.58
CA PHE A 57 8.90 -4.05 -6.49
C PHE A 57 10.16 -3.27 -6.10
N GLY A 58 10.18 -1.99 -6.44
CA GLY A 58 11.07 -1.04 -5.77
C GLY A 58 10.51 -0.65 -4.40
N TYR A 59 11.38 -0.29 -3.46
CA TYR A 59 10.97 0.12 -2.12
C TYR A 59 11.54 1.49 -1.75
N ASP A 60 10.67 2.47 -1.52
CA ASP A 60 11.04 3.81 -1.06
C ASP A 60 10.93 3.90 0.47
N GLY A 61 12.06 3.71 1.14
CA GLY A 61 12.17 3.77 2.60
C GLY A 61 11.12 2.91 3.29
N ASN A 62 10.43 3.46 4.29
CA ASN A 62 9.33 2.74 4.97
C ASN A 62 7.94 3.26 4.57
N ARG A 63 7.82 3.92 3.42
CA ARG A 63 6.60 4.62 3.05
C ARG A 63 5.93 4.08 1.79
N GLY A 64 6.65 3.49 0.85
CA GLY A 64 6.04 3.12 -0.43
C GLY A 64 6.70 1.98 -1.18
N VAL A 65 5.88 1.37 -2.03
CA VAL A 65 6.21 0.33 -3.01
C VAL A 65 6.14 0.97 -4.39
N VAL A 66 7.25 1.00 -5.10
CA VAL A 66 7.34 1.48 -6.49
C VAL A 66 7.01 0.31 -7.41
N VAL A 67 5.92 0.45 -8.16
CA VAL A 67 5.33 -0.65 -8.94
C VAL A 67 5.84 -0.67 -10.38
N GLY A 68 6.24 0.49 -10.91
CA GLY A 68 6.60 0.61 -12.33
C GLY A 68 5.38 0.51 -13.26
N ASP A 69 5.63 0.50 -14.57
CA ASP A 69 4.57 0.55 -15.59
C ASP A 69 3.97 -0.83 -15.92
N ALA A 70 4.69 -1.92 -15.63
CA ALA A 70 4.27 -3.29 -15.90
C ALA A 70 4.51 -4.20 -14.68
N PRO A 71 3.78 -3.99 -13.57
CA PRO A 71 3.99 -4.77 -12.35
C PRO A 71 3.44 -6.19 -12.46
N ASP A 72 3.98 -7.10 -11.65
CA ASP A 72 3.34 -8.38 -11.35
C ASP A 72 1.97 -8.11 -10.69
N GLN A 73 0.91 -8.39 -11.45
CA GLN A 73 -0.46 -8.12 -11.00
C GLN A 73 -0.88 -8.96 -9.79
N ALA A 74 -0.35 -10.18 -9.65
CA ALA A 74 -0.67 -11.06 -8.54
C ALA A 74 -0.03 -10.53 -7.25
N ALA A 75 1.27 -10.18 -7.31
CA ALA A 75 1.97 -9.57 -6.20
C ALA A 75 1.32 -8.24 -5.80
N LEU A 76 0.97 -7.40 -6.78
CA LEU A 76 0.34 -6.10 -6.56
C LEU A 76 -1.02 -6.23 -5.88
N ARG A 77 -1.86 -7.15 -6.36
CA ARG A 77 -3.15 -7.44 -5.75
C ARG A 77 -3.00 -7.94 -4.32
N HIS A 78 -1.98 -8.76 -4.06
CA HIS A 78 -1.74 -9.29 -2.72
C HIS A 78 -1.34 -8.19 -1.73
N VAL A 79 -0.38 -7.32 -2.08
CA VAL A 79 0.04 -6.22 -1.17
C VAL A 79 -1.07 -5.21 -0.92
N ILE A 80 -1.91 -4.91 -1.93
CA ILE A 80 -3.11 -4.08 -1.73
C ILE A 80 -4.08 -4.77 -0.77
N THR A 81 -4.31 -6.07 -0.94
CA THR A 81 -5.19 -6.84 -0.05
C THR A 81 -4.70 -6.79 1.40
N LEU A 82 -3.41 -7.03 1.63
CA LEU A 82 -2.79 -6.95 2.96
C LEU A 82 -2.95 -5.57 3.60
N ALA A 83 -2.84 -4.49 2.82
CA ALA A 83 -3.09 -3.14 3.32
C ALA A 83 -4.55 -2.93 3.73
N LEU A 84 -5.49 -3.40 2.90
CA LEU A 84 -6.94 -3.25 3.11
C LEU A 84 -7.51 -4.15 4.23
N THR A 85 -6.76 -5.18 4.64
CA THR A 85 -7.13 -6.10 5.73
C THR A 85 -6.22 -6.01 6.96
N TYR A 86 -5.30 -5.04 6.99
CA TYR A 86 -4.27 -4.89 8.02
C TYR A 86 -4.79 -4.99 9.47
N HIS A 87 -5.89 -4.29 9.79
CA HIS A 87 -6.45 -4.28 11.14
C HIS A 87 -7.25 -5.54 11.48
N MET A 88 -7.81 -6.24 10.49
CA MET A 88 -8.47 -7.54 10.72
C MET A 88 -7.46 -8.62 11.08
N ASN A 89 -6.34 -8.67 10.36
CA ASN A 89 -5.29 -9.65 10.61
C ASN A 89 -4.58 -9.38 11.94
N LYS A 90 -4.42 -8.10 12.32
CA LYS A 90 -3.86 -7.73 13.63
C LYS A 90 -4.74 -8.15 14.81
N LYS A 91 -6.08 -8.15 14.66
CA LYS A 91 -7.01 -8.63 15.69
C LYS A 91 -7.02 -10.15 15.86
N SER A 92 -6.60 -10.89 14.84
CA SER A 92 -6.59 -12.37 14.86
C SER A 92 -5.32 -12.95 15.47
N ALA A 93 -4.26 -12.13 15.60
CA ALA A 93 -2.97 -12.51 16.16
C ALA A 93 -2.77 -12.02 17.61
N GLY A 94 -3.84 -11.54 18.26
CA GLY A 94 -3.85 -11.06 19.64
C GLY A 94 -4.88 -11.75 20.49
#